data_AF-A0A1I1CYG8-F1
#
_entry.id   AF-A0A1I1CYG8-F1
#
_cell.length_a   1.000
_cell.length_b   1.000
_cell.length_c   1.000
_cell.angle_alpha   90.00
_cell.angle_beta   90.00
_cell.angle_gamma   90.00
#
_symmetry.space_group_name_H-M   'P 1'
#
loop_
_entity.id
_entity.type
_entity.pdbx_description
1 polymer ?
#
loop_
_entity_poly.entity_id
_entity_poly.type
_entity_poly.pdbx_seq_one_letter_code
_entity_poly.pdbx_strand_id
1 'polypeptide(L)'
;MNTLQYVTVLPFKQHGKRPLGLRVSTTAKVLALLTLITLGLLAAIPVTAIDLVAFTGITGPLTSALTQLAALAPGVKALVGFIGFVVALISLSALRNFSPVLFFIGLAIFGSVGLVIGGAIMGATI
;
A
#
# COMPACT_ATOMS: atom_id res chain seq x y z
N MET A 1 -34.55 -73.57 -24.50
CA MET A 1 -35.01 -73.86 -23.11
C MET A 1 -33.84 -73.53 -22.20
N ASN A 2 -33.78 -72.32 -21.59
CA ASN A 2 -34.24 -71.99 -20.22
C ASN A 2 -33.71 -73.02 -19.18
N THR A 3 -32.98 -72.68 -18.11
CA THR A 3 -33.25 -71.65 -17.09
C THR A 3 -32.06 -71.44 -16.11
N LEU A 4 -31.68 -70.16 -15.93
CA LEU A 4 -31.40 -69.43 -14.68
C LEU A 4 -30.89 -70.20 -13.44
N GLN A 5 -29.64 -69.91 -13.05
CA GLN A 5 -29.23 -69.93 -11.64
C GLN A 5 -28.75 -68.54 -11.22
N TYR A 6 -29.34 -68.08 -10.12
CA TYR A 6 -29.28 -66.76 -9.52
C TYR A 6 -27.89 -66.41 -8.98
N VAL A 7 -27.34 -65.27 -9.40
CA VAL A 7 -26.34 -64.54 -8.60
C VAL A 7 -26.90 -63.14 -8.35
N THR A 8 -27.54 -62.98 -7.20
CA THR A 8 -28.03 -61.69 -6.70
C THR A 8 -26.83 -60.86 -6.23
N VAL A 9 -26.27 -60.05 -7.12
CA VAL A 9 -25.36 -58.96 -6.74
C VAL A 9 -26.19 -57.72 -6.44
N LEU A 10 -26.36 -57.43 -5.15
CA LEU A 10 -26.95 -56.18 -4.66
C LEU A 10 -26.13 -54.99 -5.17
N PRO A 11 -26.75 -53.89 -5.65
CA PRO A 11 -26.02 -52.67 -5.94
C PRO A 11 -25.64 -51.99 -4.62
N PHE A 12 -24.39 -52.18 -4.16
CA PHE A 12 -23.81 -51.33 -3.13
C PHE A 12 -23.72 -49.89 -3.67
N LYS A 13 -24.68 -49.06 -3.28
CA LYS A 13 -24.67 -47.61 -3.52
C LYS A 13 -23.55 -46.98 -2.69
N GLN A 14 -22.36 -46.84 -3.25
CA GLN A 14 -21.28 -46.07 -2.64
C GLN A 14 -21.68 -44.58 -2.57
N HIS A 15 -22.21 -44.15 -1.42
CA HIS A 15 -22.35 -42.74 -1.08
C HIS A 15 -20.96 -42.18 -0.72
N GLY A 16 -20.13 -41.95 -1.74
CA GLY A 16 -18.93 -41.13 -1.62
C GLY A 16 -19.36 -39.70 -1.28
N LYS A 17 -19.13 -39.27 -0.04
CA LYS A 17 -19.26 -37.87 0.35
C LYS A 17 -18.27 -37.08 -0.49
N ARG A 18 -18.74 -36.34 -1.48
CA ARG A 18 -17.91 -35.39 -2.24
C ARG A 18 -17.32 -34.43 -1.20
N PRO A 19 -15.99 -34.27 -1.08
CA PRO A 19 -15.47 -33.24 -0.21
C PRO A 19 -16.00 -31.92 -0.75
N LEU A 20 -16.72 -31.19 0.11
CA LEU A 20 -17.27 -29.88 -0.21
C LEU A 20 -16.07 -28.93 -0.35
N GLY A 21 -15.46 -28.95 -1.54
CA GLY A 21 -14.37 -28.07 -1.90
C GLY A 21 -14.91 -26.65 -1.83
N LEU A 22 -14.53 -25.93 -0.77
CA LEU A 22 -14.86 -24.53 -0.59
C LEU A 22 -14.25 -23.78 -1.76
N ARG A 23 -15.03 -23.55 -2.82
CA ARG A 23 -14.64 -22.74 -3.97
C ARG A 23 -14.63 -21.29 -3.50
N VAL A 24 -13.55 -20.91 -2.82
CA VAL A 24 -13.26 -19.51 -2.50
C VAL A 24 -13.19 -18.77 -3.83
N SER A 25 -14.09 -17.80 -4.02
CA SER A 25 -14.14 -17.03 -5.25
C SER A 25 -12.81 -16.31 -5.49
N THR A 26 -12.45 -16.09 -6.75
CA THR A 26 -11.25 -15.32 -7.11
C THR A 26 -11.25 -13.95 -6.43
N THR A 27 -12.42 -13.32 -6.30
CA THR A 27 -12.62 -12.07 -5.56
C THR A 27 -12.28 -12.19 -4.07
N ALA A 28 -12.68 -13.27 -3.40
CA ALA A 28 -12.34 -13.49 -2.00
C ALA A 28 -10.83 -13.73 -1.80
N LYS A 29 -10.15 -14.37 -2.76
CA LYS A 29 -8.69 -14.53 -2.74
C LYS A 29 -7.94 -13.22 -2.94
N VAL A 30 -8.40 -12.38 -3.88
CA VAL A 30 -7.83 -11.05 -4.12
C VAL A 30 -8.02 -10.16 -2.90
N LEU A 31 -9.20 -10.19 -2.28
CA LEU A 31 -9.48 -9.42 -1.07
C LEU A 31 -8.60 -9.87 0.10
N ALA A 32 -8.44 -11.19 0.28
CA ALA A 32 -7.56 -11.76 1.30
C ALA A 32 -6.09 -11.34 1.09
N LEU A 33 -5.61 -11.37 -0.17
CA LEU A 33 -4.27 -10.89 -0.52
C LEU A 33 -4.09 -9.40 -0.23
N LEU A 34 -5.05 -8.56 -0.61
CA LEU A 34 -5.03 -7.13 -0.32
C LEU A 34 -4.98 -6.86 1.18
N THR A 35 -5.82 -7.53 1.97
CA THR A 35 -5.83 -7.38 3.43
C THR A 35 -4.50 -7.80 4.05
N LEU A 36 -3.89 -8.88 3.54
CA LEU A 36 -2.64 -9.41 4.06
C LEU A 36 -1.45 -8.50 3.70
N ILE A 37 -1.46 -7.91 2.50
CA ILE A 37 -0.48 -6.88 2.09
C ILE A 37 -0.63 -5.64 2.98
N THR A 38 -1.85 -5.15 3.23
CA THR A 38 -2.07 -3.97 4.07
C THR A 38 -1.67 -4.20 5.53
N LEU A 39 -1.97 -5.37 6.10
CA LEU A 39 -1.55 -5.71 7.47
C LEU A 39 -0.04 -5.91 7.57
N GLY A 40 0.57 -6.60 6.60
CA GLY A 40 2.01 -6.80 6.55
C GLY A 40 2.76 -5.47 6.41
N LEU A 41 2.22 -4.54 5.61
CA LEU A 41 2.78 -3.20 5.48
C LEU A 41 2.66 -2.41 6.78
N LEU A 42 1.51 -2.46 7.47
CA LEU A 42 1.33 -1.80 8.78
C LEU A 42 2.29 -2.34 9.84
N ALA A 43 2.55 -3.65 9.85
CA ALA A 43 3.45 -4.30 10.79
C ALA A 43 4.95 -4.06 10.47
N ALA A 44 5.28 -3.78 9.21
CA ALA A 44 6.65 -3.56 8.75
C ALA A 44 7.12 -2.11 8.88
N ILE A 45 6.27 -1.16 9.23
CA ILE A 45 6.68 0.23 9.50
C ILE A 45 7.40 0.27 10.85
N PRO A 46 8.72 0.50 10.91
CA PRO A 46 9.41 0.67 12.18
C PRO A 46 8.91 1.95 12.88
N VAL A 47 8.43 1.82 14.12
CA VAL A 47 7.95 2.94 14.95
C VAL A 47 9.09 3.65 15.70
N THR A 48 10.35 3.24 15.51
CA THR A 48 11.51 4.00 16.00
C THR A 48 11.83 5.13 15.02
N ALA A 49 11.03 6.18 15.04
CA ALA A 49 11.33 7.41 14.32
C ALA A 49 12.54 8.10 14.94
N ILE A 50 13.44 8.62 14.11
CA ILE A 50 14.26 9.76 14.54
C ILE A 50 13.27 10.86 14.93
N ASP A 51 13.53 11.52 16.05
CA ASP A 51 12.74 12.66 16.44
C ASP A 51 13.11 13.85 15.54
N LEU A 52 12.37 14.00 14.43
CA LEU A 52 12.54 15.11 13.49
C LEU A 52 12.02 16.46 14.03
N VAL A 53 11.49 16.49 15.26
CA VAL A 53 10.85 17.68 15.85
C VAL A 53 11.61 18.19 17.06
N ALA A 54 11.92 17.32 18.03
CA ALA A 54 12.66 17.66 19.23
C ALA A 54 14.14 17.23 19.18
N PHE A 55 14.57 16.54 18.12
CA PHE A 55 15.98 16.17 17.85
C PHE A 55 16.69 15.55 19.06
N THR A 56 15.96 14.83 19.91
CA THR A 56 16.52 14.23 21.13
C THR A 56 17.67 13.29 20.77
N GLY A 57 18.90 13.65 21.18
CA GLY A 57 20.12 12.89 20.90
C GLY A 57 21.06 13.53 19.87
N ILE A 58 20.64 14.57 19.15
CA ILE A 58 21.54 15.42 18.35
C ILE A 58 21.86 16.67 19.17
N THR A 59 23.13 16.93 19.44
CA THR A 59 23.59 18.12 20.18
C THR A 59 24.51 18.98 19.31
N GLY A 60 24.58 20.29 19.59
CA GLY A 60 25.49 21.22 18.93
C GLY A 60 24.84 22.05 17.82
N PRO A 61 25.63 22.63 16.90
CA PRO A 61 25.16 23.61 15.91
C PRO A 61 24.04 23.12 14.99
N LEU A 62 24.00 21.81 14.70
CA LEU A 62 22.97 21.18 13.87
C LEU A 62 21.58 21.30 14.48
N THR A 63 21.45 21.07 15.79
CA THR A 63 20.17 21.13 16.52
C THR A 63 19.62 22.55 16.53
N SER A 64 20.49 23.56 16.73
CA SER A 64 20.10 24.97 16.64
C SER A 64 19.60 25.34 15.25
N ALA A 65 20.29 24.89 14.19
CA ALA A 65 19.88 25.17 12.82
C ALA A 65 18.52 24.53 12.48
N LEU A 66 18.30 23.28 12.89
CA LEU A 66 17.05 22.58 12.64
C LEU A 66 15.88 23.14 13.46
N THR A 67 16.13 23.56 14.71
CA THR A 67 15.14 24.24 15.54
C THR A 67 14.73 25.59 14.94
N GLN A 68 15.68 26.35 14.37
CA GLN A 68 15.38 27.58 13.65
C GLN A 68 14.55 27.31 12.38
N LEU A 69 14.87 26.26 11.63
CA LEU A 69 14.07 25.82 10.48
C LEU A 69 12.63 25.44 10.91
N ALA A 70 12.49 24.79 12.07
CA ALA A 70 11.20 24.43 12.65
C ALA A 70 10.42 25.64 13.17
N ALA A 71 11.08 26.74 13.54
CA ALA A 71 10.45 27.99 13.97
C ALA A 71 9.93 28.88 12.83
N LEU A 72 10.18 28.51 11.56
CA LEU A 72 9.66 29.24 10.40
C LEU A 72 8.13 29.32 10.41
N ALA A 73 7.60 30.45 9.94
CA ALA A 73 6.17 30.68 9.83
C ALA A 73 5.50 29.58 8.99
N PRO A 74 4.24 29.19 9.30
CA PRO A 74 3.52 28.13 8.58
C PRO A 74 3.50 28.32 7.06
N GLY A 75 3.35 29.58 6.60
CA GLY A 75 3.37 29.91 5.17
C GLY A 75 4.70 29.58 4.46
N VAL A 76 5.84 29.73 5.13
CA VAL A 76 7.15 29.39 4.55
C VAL A 76 7.30 27.88 4.40
N LYS A 77 6.84 27.11 5.39
CA LYS A 77 6.85 25.64 5.32
C LYS A 77 5.94 25.13 4.21
N ALA A 78 4.78 25.74 4.04
CA ALA A 78 3.86 25.43 2.95
C ALA A 78 4.47 25.76 1.59
N LEU A 79 5.18 26.88 1.46
CA LEU A 79 5.87 27.26 0.23
C LEU A 79 6.95 26.23 -0.15
N VAL A 80 7.77 25.79 0.80
CA VAL A 80 8.77 24.73 0.55
C VAL A 80 8.10 23.43 0.12
N GLY A 81 7.01 23.04 0.78
CA GLY A 81 6.22 21.87 0.39
C GLY A 81 5.62 21.98 -1.02
N PHE A 82 5.09 23.16 -1.38
CA PHE A 82 4.58 23.44 -2.71
C PHE A 82 5.68 23.38 -3.78
N ILE A 83 6.85 23.97 -3.54
CA ILE A 83 7.99 23.88 -4.46
C ILE A 83 8.41 22.42 -4.65
N GLY A 84 8.50 21.64 -3.57
CA GLY A 84 8.79 20.21 -3.65
C GLY A 84 7.77 19.45 -4.49
N PHE A 85 6.48 19.79 -4.34
CA PHE A 85 5.41 19.22 -5.16
C PHE A 85 5.57 19.58 -6.64
N VAL A 86 5.87 20.84 -6.98
CA VAL A 86 6.12 21.27 -8.36
C VAL A 86 7.34 20.57 -8.96
N VAL A 87 8.42 20.45 -8.20
CA VAL A 87 9.62 19.72 -8.63
C VAL A 87 9.29 18.26 -8.93
N ALA A 88 8.47 17.60 -8.10
CA ALA A 88 8.01 16.24 -8.35
C ALA A 88 7.19 16.12 -9.66
N LEU A 89 6.33 17.10 -9.98
CA LEU A 89 5.57 17.13 -11.25
C LEU A 89 6.50 17.23 -12.46
N ILE A 90 7.55 18.05 -12.36
CA ILE A 90 8.54 18.22 -13.42
C ILE A 90 9.30 16.91 -13.63
N SER A 91 9.76 16.28 -12.55
CA SER A 91 10.42 14.97 -12.61
C SER A 91 9.50 13.88 -13.17
N LEU A 92 8.20 13.92 -12.82
CA LEU A 92 7.20 13.00 -13.36
C LEU A 92 6.99 13.20 -14.86
N SER A 93 6.96 14.45 -15.33
CA SER A 93 6.93 14.76 -16.76
C SER A 93 8.18 14.27 -17.48
N ALA A 94 9.36 14.28 -16.84
CA ALA A 94 10.58 13.74 -17.43
C ALA A 94 10.53 12.21 -17.61
N LEU A 95 9.87 11.48 -16.70
CA LEU A 95 9.72 10.01 -16.77
C LEU A 95 8.98 9.53 -18.02
N ARG A 96 8.13 10.36 -18.65
CA ARG A 96 7.47 10.04 -19.93
C ARG A 96 8.45 9.77 -21.07
N ASN A 97 9.67 10.31 -20.98
CA ASN A 97 10.73 10.11 -21.96
C ASN A 97 11.58 8.85 -21.69
N PHE A 98 11.49 8.27 -20.48
CA PHE A 98 12.35 7.15 -20.06
C PHE A 98 11.71 5.77 -20.26
N SER A 99 10.37 5.67 -20.28
CA SER A 99 9.57 4.52 -20.74
C SER A 99 8.11 4.72 -20.32
N PRO A 100 7.12 4.21 -21.08
CA PRO A 100 5.71 4.24 -20.68
C PRO A 100 5.47 3.64 -19.28
N VAL A 101 6.18 2.56 -18.93
CA VAL A 101 6.02 1.88 -17.62
C VAL A 101 6.42 2.78 -16.46
N LEU A 102 7.56 3.49 -16.60
CA LEU A 102 8.06 4.36 -15.53
C LEU A 102 7.14 5.55 -15.28
N PHE A 103 6.53 6.08 -16.34
CA PHE A 103 5.52 7.13 -16.21
C PHE A 103 4.26 6.64 -15.47
N PHE A 104 3.73 5.47 -15.81
CA PHE A 104 2.52 4.95 -15.14
C PHE A 104 2.75 4.61 -13.67
N ILE A 105 3.89 4.00 -13.34
CA ILE A 105 4.26 3.74 -11.94
C ILE A 105 4.48 5.05 -11.20
N GLY A 106 5.22 5.99 -11.79
CA GLY A 106 5.45 7.31 -11.21
C GLY A 106 4.14 8.05 -10.95
N LEU A 107 3.21 8.04 -11.88
CA LEU A 107 1.90 8.69 -11.75
C LEU A 107 1.05 8.03 -10.66
N ALA A 108 1.06 6.70 -10.56
CA ALA A 108 0.33 5.97 -9.52
C ALA A 108 0.86 6.28 -8.10
N ILE A 109 2.19 6.34 -7.93
CA ILE A 109 2.82 6.69 -6.65
C ILE A 109 2.59 8.16 -6.33
N PHE A 110 2.75 9.05 -7.31
CA PHE A 110 2.54 10.47 -7.12
C PHE A 110 1.08 10.79 -6.78
N GLY A 111 0.12 10.16 -7.46
CA GLY A 111 -1.29 10.33 -7.19
C GLY A 111 -1.71 9.85 -5.81
N SER A 112 -1.10 8.78 -5.29
CA SER A 112 -1.40 8.25 -3.97
C SER A 112 -0.74 9.04 -2.84
N VAL A 113 0.55 9.34 -2.95
CA VAL A 113 1.32 10.00 -1.87
C VAL A 113 1.34 11.51 -2.01
N GLY A 114 1.61 12.00 -3.23
CA GLY A 114 1.76 13.43 -3.51
C GLY A 114 0.48 14.21 -3.20
N LEU A 115 -0.68 13.76 -3.68
CA LEU A 115 -1.96 14.43 -3.41
C LEU A 115 -2.32 14.46 -1.93
N VAL A 116 -2.00 13.39 -1.18
CA VAL A 116 -2.22 13.34 0.27
C VAL A 116 -1.35 14.38 0.98
N ILE A 117 -0.08 14.51 0.59
CA ILE A 117 0.83 15.53 1.13
C ILE A 117 0.35 16.93 0.76
N GLY A 118 -0.06 17.16 -0.49
CA GLY A 118 -0.61 18.46 -0.93
C GLY A 118 -1.87 18.86 -0.14
N GLY A 119 -2.79 17.92 0.07
CA GLY A 119 -3.98 18.13 0.89
C GLY A 119 -3.64 18.44 2.36
N ALA A 120 -2.67 17.73 2.93
CA ALA A 120 -2.21 17.99 4.30
C ALA A 120 -1.56 19.38 4.45
N ILE A 121 -0.82 19.86 3.45
CA ILE A 121 -0.22 21.19 3.46
C ILE A 121 -1.30 22.29 3.40
N MET A 122 -2.32 22.15 2.54
CA MET A 122 -3.44 23.11 2.51
C MET A 122 -4.21 23.15 3.84
N GLY A 123 -4.43 21.99 4.48
CA GLY A 123 -5.12 21.90 5.77
C GLY A 123 -4.31 22.44 6.95
N ALA A 124 -2.99 22.48 6.86
CA ALA A 124 -2.09 22.95 7.93
C ALA A 124 -1.82 24.47 7.91
N THR A 125 -2.28 25.19 6.89
CA THR A 125 -2.09 26.65 6.75
C THR A 125 -3.26 27.50 7.24
N ILE A 126 -4.32 26.88 7.75
CA ILE A 126 -5.43 27.53 8.47
C ILE A 126 -5.22 27.45 9.98
#